data_AF-A0A2N7XTG2-F1
#
_entry.id   AF-A0A2N7XTG2-F1
#
_cell.length_a   1.000
_cell.length_b   1.000
_cell.length_c   1.000
_cell.angle_alpha   90.00
_cell.angle_beta   90.00
_cell.angle_gamma   90.00
#
_symmetry.space_group_name_H-M   'P 1'
#
loop_
_entity.id
_entity.type
_entity.pdbx_description
1 polymer ?
#
loop_
_entity_poly.entity_id
_entity_poly.type
_entity_poly.pdbx_seq_one_letter_code
_entity_poly.pdbx_strand_id
1 'polypeptide(L)'
;VLGNKDGDVTFVEFFDYNCGYCKRAMTDMLDLMKSDPKLKVVLKEFPVLSQGSVEAAQVAVAVRMQDPSGKKYLDFHQKLLGGRGPADKAHA
;
A
#
# COMPACT_ATOMS: atom_id res chain seq x y z
N VAL A 1 -2.08 8.59 -0.41
CA VAL A 1 -1.85 9.36 0.84
C VAL A 1 -2.79 8.78 1.86
N LEU A 2 -2.23 8.30 2.95
CA LEU A 2 -2.91 7.69 4.09
C LEU A 2 -2.55 8.51 5.34
N GLY A 3 -3.32 8.36 6.43
CA GLY A 3 -3.10 9.12 7.66
C GLY A 3 -3.44 10.60 7.53
N ASN A 4 -2.67 11.46 8.21
CA ASN A 4 -2.90 12.90 8.22
C ASN A 4 -2.39 13.54 6.92
N LYS A 5 -3.29 14.13 6.12
CA LYS A 5 -2.92 14.78 4.85
C LYS A 5 -2.04 16.02 5.05
N ASP A 6 -2.19 16.64 6.22
CA ASP A 6 -1.52 17.86 6.66
C ASP A 6 -0.51 17.53 7.77
N GLY A 7 -0.02 16.29 7.77
CA GLY A 7 1.00 15.81 8.71
C GLY A 7 2.31 16.60 8.65
N ASP A 8 3.01 16.66 9.77
CA ASP A 8 4.29 17.38 9.91
C ASP A 8 5.49 16.55 9.43
N VAL A 9 5.35 15.22 9.40
CA VAL A 9 6.33 14.28 8.81
C VAL A 9 5.68 13.52 7.66
N THR A 10 6.39 13.41 6.53
CA THR A 10 5.96 12.60 5.39
C THR A 10 6.84 11.36 5.22
N PHE A 11 6.26 10.19 5.42
CA PHE A 11 6.87 8.90 5.11
C PHE A 11 6.44 8.45 3.71
N VAL A 12 7.40 8.18 2.82
CA VAL A 12 7.13 7.70 1.46
C VAL A 12 7.66 6.29 1.31
N GLU A 13 6.78 5.34 1.03
CA GLU A 13 7.14 3.93 0.87
C GLU A 13 6.97 3.51 -0.58
N PHE A 14 8.05 2.99 -1.16
CA PHE A 14 8.03 2.32 -2.46
C PHE A 14 7.92 0.82 -2.23
N PHE A 15 6.91 0.18 -2.82
CA PHE A 15 6.62 -1.21 -2.53
C PHE A 15 6.14 -1.98 -3.76
N ASP A 16 6.27 -3.31 -3.68
CA ASP A 16 5.77 -4.25 -4.67
C ASP A 16 4.91 -5.29 -3.94
N TYR A 17 3.71 -5.60 -4.45
CA TYR A 17 2.77 -6.54 -3.84
C TYR A 17 3.30 -7.98 -3.74
N ASN A 18 4.28 -8.38 -4.55
CA ASN A 18 4.91 -9.69 -4.48
C ASN A 18 6.21 -9.69 -3.64
N CYS A 19 6.60 -8.57 -3.03
CA CYS A 19 7.81 -8.47 -2.22
C CYS A 19 7.57 -8.96 -0.78
N GLY A 20 8.25 -10.05 -0.40
CA GLY A 20 8.17 -10.57 0.97
C GLY A 20 8.71 -9.63 2.04
N TYR A 21 9.62 -8.71 1.70
CA TYR A 21 10.09 -7.67 2.64
C TYR A 21 9.05 -6.57 2.81
N CYS A 22 8.41 -6.11 1.73
CA CYS A 22 7.31 -5.13 1.80
C CYS A 22 6.15 -5.67 2.65
N LYS A 23 5.83 -6.97 2.51
CA LYS A 23 4.82 -7.63 3.36
C LYS A 23 5.12 -7.51 4.85
N ARG A 24 6.40 -7.64 5.25
CA ARG A 24 6.80 -7.48 6.65
C ARG A 24 6.78 -6.01 7.07
N ALA A 25 7.33 -5.12 6.25
CA ALA A 25 7.37 -3.68 6.50
C ALA A 25 5.98 -3.04 6.65
N MET A 26 4.95 -3.62 6.02
CA MET A 26 3.57 -3.17 6.18
C MET A 26 3.13 -3.11 7.65
N THR A 27 3.54 -4.08 8.49
CA THR A 27 3.19 -4.06 9.92
C THR A 27 3.86 -2.89 10.63
N ASP A 28 5.14 -2.63 10.36
CA ASP A 28 5.87 -1.50 10.93
C ASP A 28 5.24 -0.16 10.50
N MET A 29 4.82 -0.04 9.23
CA MET A 29 4.14 1.14 8.71
C MET A 29 2.80 1.40 9.41
N LEU A 30 2.00 0.34 9.64
CA LEU A 30 0.74 0.45 10.37
C LEU A 30 0.94 0.85 11.84
N ASP A 31 1.97 0.31 12.50
CA ASP A 31 2.30 0.68 13.87
C ASP A 31 2.79 2.13 13.97
N LEU A 32 3.57 2.59 13.00
CA LEU A 32 3.97 4.01 12.89
C LEU A 32 2.75 4.92 12.78
N MET A 33 1.82 4.62 11.86
CA MET A 33 0.57 5.37 11.69
C MET A 33 -0.28 5.42 12.96
N LYS A 34 -0.23 4.37 13.79
CA LYS A 34 -0.94 4.31 15.08
C LYS A 34 -0.23 5.12 16.16
N SER A 35 1.10 5.08 16.19
CA SER A 35 1.92 5.75 17.20
C SER A 35 2.02 7.27 16.99
N ASP A 36 1.96 7.72 15.74
CA ASP A 36 2.05 9.13 15.37
C ASP A 36 0.83 9.57 14.54
N PRO A 37 -0.19 10.17 15.19
CA PRO A 37 -1.38 10.69 14.51
C PRO A 37 -1.11 11.84 13.53
N LYS A 38 0.07 12.46 13.59
CA LYS A 38 0.47 13.52 12.66
C LYS A 38 1.27 12.97 11.47
N LEU A 39 1.53 11.67 11.39
CA LEU A 39 2.24 11.09 10.27
C LEU A 39 1.40 11.13 8.99
N LYS A 40 2.04 11.59 7.91
CA LYS A 40 1.53 11.49 6.53
C LYS A 40 2.22 10.34 5.83
N VAL A 41 1.46 9.36 5.34
CA VAL A 41 2.01 8.22 4.60
C VAL A 41 1.68 8.32 3.12
N VAL A 42 2.68 8.16 2.27
CA VAL A 42 2.54 8.14 0.81
C VAL A 42 3.06 6.81 0.28
N LEU A 43 2.14 5.91 -0.04
CA LEU A 43 2.46 4.67 -0.74
C LEU A 43 2.68 4.94 -2.23
N LYS A 44 3.74 4.35 -2.79
CA LYS A 44 4.13 4.43 -4.19
C LYS A 44 4.31 3.02 -4.74
N GLU A 45 3.44 2.66 -5.68
CA GLU A 45 3.57 1.43 -6.45
C GLU A 45 4.92 1.41 -7.18
N PHE A 46 5.73 0.40 -6.91
CA PHE A 46 7.01 0.16 -7.58
C PHE A 46 7.10 -1.32 -8.03
N PRO A 47 6.26 -1.74 -9.00
CA PRO A 47 6.13 -3.13 -9.40
C PRO A 47 7.31 -3.57 -10.27
N VAL A 48 8.30 -4.20 -9.66
CA VAL A 48 9.58 -4.59 -10.31
C VAL A 48 9.82 -6.10 -10.32
N LEU A 49 9.04 -6.88 -9.57
CA LEU A 49 9.34 -8.31 -9.37
C LEU A 49 8.68 -9.24 -10.39
N SER A 50 7.56 -8.85 -10.99
CA SER A 50 6.84 -9.70 -11.94
C SER A 50 5.79 -8.93 -12.75
N GLN A 51 5.26 -9.56 -13.79
CA GLN A 51 4.08 -9.05 -14.50
C GLN A 51 2.85 -8.96 -13.60
N GLY A 52 2.65 -9.94 -12.70
CA GLY A 52 1.57 -9.91 -11.72
C GLY A 52 1.66 -8.69 -10.79
N SER A 53 2.88 -8.28 -10.41
CA SER A 53 3.10 -7.04 -9.65
C SER A 53 2.58 -5.81 -10.38
N VAL A 54 2.82 -5.72 -11.70
CA VAL A 54 2.35 -4.60 -12.53
C VAL A 54 0.83 -4.59 -12.58
N GLU A 55 0.21 -5.75 -12.78
CA GLU A 55 -1.25 -5.88 -12.83
C GLU A 55 -1.92 -5.51 -11.50
N ALA A 56 -1.40 -6.04 -10.39
CA ALA A 56 -1.85 -5.70 -9.04
C ALA A 56 -1.74 -4.19 -8.77
N ALA A 57 -0.60 -3.57 -9.11
CA ALA A 57 -0.38 -2.14 -8.97
C ALA A 57 -1.38 -1.31 -9.79
N GLN A 58 -1.72 -1.73 -11.01
CA GLN A 58 -2.73 -1.04 -11.84
C GLN A 58 -4.11 -1.04 -11.17
N VAL A 59 -4.53 -2.18 -10.62
CA VAL A 59 -5.80 -2.29 -9.87
C VAL A 59 -5.75 -1.42 -8.62
N ALA A 60 -4.64 -1.45 -7.88
CA ALA A 60 -4.42 -0.65 -6.68
C ALA A 60 -4.56 0.85 -6.96
N VAL A 61 -3.96 1.34 -8.05
CA VAL A 61 -4.09 2.73 -8.51
C VAL A 61 -5.55 3.05 -8.85
N ALA A 62 -6.25 2.16 -9.55
CA ALA A 62 -7.66 2.36 -9.87
C ALA A 62 -8.55 2.43 -8.62
N VAL A 63 -8.29 1.61 -7.60
CA VAL A 63 -8.95 1.69 -6.29
C VAL A 63 -8.68 3.04 -5.63
N ARG A 64 -7.41 3.48 -5.62
CA ARG A 64 -7.02 4.77 -5.03
C ARG A 64 -7.69 5.97 -5.71
N MET A 65 -7.81 5.96 -7.04
CA MET A 65 -8.47 7.02 -7.80
C MET A 65 -9.95 7.18 -7.44
N GLN A 66 -10.60 6.09 -7.04
CA GLN A 66 -12.02 6.05 -6.64
C GLN A 66 -12.23 6.26 -5.13
N ASP A 67 -11.15 6.35 -4.36
CA ASP A 67 -11.20 6.47 -2.91
C ASP A 67 -10.47 7.73 -2.42
N PRO A 68 -11.16 8.89 -2.40
CA PRO A 68 -10.61 10.14 -1.87
C PRO A 68 -10.16 10.04 -0.41
N SER A 69 -10.77 9.14 0.37
CA SER A 69 -10.45 8.95 1.79
C SER A 69 -9.14 8.18 2.02
N GLY A 70 -8.78 7.29 1.09
CA GLY A 70 -7.65 6.37 1.20
C GLY A 70 -7.93 5.12 2.04
N LYS A 71 -9.11 5.01 2.67
CA LYS A 71 -9.48 3.86 3.50
C LYS A 71 -9.60 2.56 2.69
N LYS A 72 -10.34 2.57 1.59
CA LYS A 72 -10.50 1.41 0.71
C LYS A 72 -9.17 1.02 0.08
N TYR A 73 -8.34 2.00 -0.27
CA TYR A 73 -7.00 1.74 -0.78
C TYR A 73 -6.11 1.07 0.27
N LEU A 74 -6.16 1.52 1.53
CA LEU A 74 -5.41 0.88 2.62
C LEU A 74 -5.93 -0.53 2.94
N ASP A 75 -7.24 -0.76 2.92
CA ASP A 75 -7.83 -2.09 3.10
C ASP A 75 -7.41 -3.04 1.97
N PHE A 76 -7.46 -2.56 0.72
CA PHE A 76 -6.97 -3.29 -0.46
C PHE A 76 -5.48 -3.63 -0.32
N HIS A 77 -4.65 -2.65 0.05
CA HIS A 77 -3.22 -2.82 0.22
C HIS A 77 -2.90 -3.89 1.27
N GLN A 78 -3.55 -3.84 2.44
CA GLN A 78 -3.41 -4.83 3.50
C GLN A 78 -3.86 -6.22 3.07
N LYS A 79 -4.99 -6.33 2.37
CA LYS A 79 -5.51 -7.61 1.89
C LYS A 79 -4.56 -8.25 0.90
N LEU A 80 -4.04 -7.48 -0.05
CA LEU A 80 -3.23 -8.02 -1.15
C LEU A 80 -1.82 -8.40 -0.68
N LEU A 81 -1.14 -7.54 0.10
CA LEU A 81 0.16 -7.90 0.71
C LEU A 81 0.02 -9.00 1.77
N GLY A 82 -1.05 -8.94 2.57
CA GLY A 82 -1.35 -9.93 3.61
C GLY A 82 -1.74 -11.31 3.06
N GLY A 83 -2.24 -11.36 1.81
CA GLY A 83 -2.71 -12.55 1.13
C GLY A 83 -1.68 -13.67 0.98
N ARG A 84 -2.19 -14.88 0.69
CA ARG A 84 -1.36 -16.03 0.29
C ARG A 84 -1.40 -16.18 -1.23
N GLY A 85 -0.29 -16.61 -1.81
CA GLY A 85 -0.15 -16.74 -3.26
C GLY A 85 0.37 -15.47 -3.93
N PRO A 86 0.55 -15.50 -5.26
CA PRO A 86 0.99 -14.34 -6.02
C PRO A 86 -0.09 -13.24 -6.03
N ALA A 87 0.36 -11.99 -5.97
CA ALA A 87 -0.48 -10.85 -6.28
C ALA A 87 -0.46 -10.60 -7.79
N ASP A 88 -1.62 -10.72 -8.42
CA ASP A 88 -1.86 -10.53 -9.84
C ASP A 88 -3.26 -9.93 -10.06
N LYS A 89 -3.67 -9.76 -11.33
CA LYS A 89 -4.99 -9.20 -11.64
C LYS A 89 -6.18 -9.99 -11.07
N ALA A 90 -6.08 -11.32 -10.96
CA ALA A 90 -7.19 -12.17 -10.53
C ALA A 90 -7.39 -12.13 -9.01
N HIS A 91 -6.32 -11.88 -8.27
CA HIS A 91 -6.31 -11.81 -6.81
C HIS A 91 -6.47 -10.38 -6.27
N ALA A 92 -6.36 -9.37 -7.13
CA ALA A 92 -6.55 -7.95 -6.83
C ALA A 92 -8.05 -7.57 -6.75
#